data_AF-A0A558GXJ8-F1
#
_entry.id   AF-A0A558GXJ8-F1
#
_cell.length_a   1.000
_cell.length_b   1.000
_cell.length_c   1.000
_cell.angle_alpha   90.00
_cell.angle_beta   90.00
_cell.angle_gamma   90.00
#
_symmetry.space_group_name_H-M   'P 1'
#
loop_
_entity.id
_entity.type
_entity.pdbx_description
1 polymer ?
#
loop_
_entity_poly.entity_id
_entity_poly.type
_entity_poly.pdbx_seq_one_letter_code
_entity_poly.pdbx_strand_id
1 'polypeptide(L)'
;MENNTEDGPVANSLASLINRRRGARTYVELSKDCGGKPTHKALQQMVTRQLKNFPDPDTIRGLARGLNVLESDVVDVCAREVGLRVGVELEDGLVLAHARRLPASAQDVLASMSRELLKLNGLAEAAAEAKATTKTKPVTRDDYRLAADKGEKGMSFDTEVDPD
;
A
#
# COMPACT_ATOMS: atom_id res chain seq x y z
N MET A 1 -10.66 -14.84 -15.84
CA MET A 1 -11.20 -14.96 -14.47
C MET A 1 -10.24 -15.84 -13.71
N GLU A 2 -9.17 -15.26 -13.17
CA GLU A 2 -8.18 -15.98 -12.38
C GLU A 2 -8.43 -15.63 -10.92
N ASN A 3 -9.05 -16.58 -10.19
CA ASN A 3 -9.16 -16.50 -8.74
C ASN A 3 -7.90 -17.14 -8.15
N ASN A 4 -6.93 -16.31 -7.81
CA ASN A 4 -5.83 -16.70 -6.91
C ASN A 4 -6.40 -16.85 -5.50
N THR A 5 -6.82 -18.06 -5.15
CA THR A 5 -7.16 -18.45 -3.79
C THR A 5 -6.01 -19.30 -3.24
N GLU A 6 -4.85 -18.69 -3.04
CA GLU A 6 -3.82 -19.23 -2.15
C GLU A 6 -3.80 -18.41 -0.86
N ASP A 7 -4.82 -18.60 -0.02
CA ASP A 7 -4.80 -18.07 1.35
C ASP A 7 -4.99 -19.23 2.32
N GLY A 8 -3.91 -20.01 2.48
CA GLY A 8 -3.69 -20.72 3.73
C GLY A 8 -3.62 -19.70 4.89
N PRO A 9 -3.82 -20.11 6.14
CA PRO A 9 -3.80 -19.17 7.26
C PRO A 9 -2.43 -18.49 7.33
N VAL A 10 -2.38 -17.23 6.95
CA VAL A 10 -1.20 -16.38 7.05
C VAL A 10 -0.71 -16.47 8.50
N ALA A 11 0.58 -16.77 8.71
CA ALA A 11 1.12 -17.04 10.04
C ALA A 11 0.88 -15.89 11.06
N ASN A 12 0.56 -14.69 10.56
CA ASN A 12 0.29 -13.47 11.31
C ASN A 12 -1.18 -12.97 11.18
N SER A 13 -2.17 -13.84 10.99
CA SER A 13 -3.60 -13.48 10.94
C SER A 13 -4.32 -13.63 12.29
N LEU A 14 -5.49 -13.02 12.44
CA LEU A 14 -6.30 -13.13 13.66
C LEU A 14 -6.77 -14.57 13.88
N ALA A 15 -7.11 -15.28 12.81
CA ALA A 15 -7.44 -16.70 12.86
C ALA A 15 -6.27 -17.54 13.40
N SER A 16 -5.05 -17.28 12.94
CA SER A 16 -3.83 -17.94 13.43
C SER A 16 -3.58 -17.63 14.90
N LEU A 17 -3.76 -16.37 15.32
CA LEU A 17 -3.62 -15.94 16.72
C LEU A 17 -4.61 -16.65 17.64
N ILE A 18 -5.89 -16.68 17.25
CA ILE A 18 -6.95 -17.35 18.00
C ILE A 18 -6.68 -18.86 18.07
N ASN A 19 -6.36 -19.51 16.95
CA ASN A 19 -6.12 -20.95 16.93
C ASN A 19 -4.90 -21.35 17.78
N ARG A 20 -3.82 -20.57 17.73
CA ARG A 20 -2.60 -20.82 18.51
C ARG A 20 -2.82 -20.68 20.01
N ARG A 21 -3.60 -19.69 20.43
CA ARG A 21 -3.81 -19.37 21.85
C ARG A 21 -5.01 -20.09 22.46
N ARG A 22 -6.02 -20.48 21.66
CA ARG A 22 -7.23 -21.18 22.14
C ARG A 22 -6.91 -22.55 22.74
N GLY A 23 -6.01 -23.32 22.13
CA GLY A 23 -5.70 -24.68 22.57
C GLY A 23 -6.92 -25.59 22.48
N ALA A 24 -7.21 -26.35 23.54
CA ALA A 24 -8.37 -27.25 23.63
C ALA A 24 -9.69 -26.55 24.00
N ARG A 25 -9.67 -25.24 24.29
CA ARG A 25 -10.86 -24.50 24.71
C ARG A 25 -11.89 -24.39 23.58
N THR A 26 -13.16 -24.56 23.93
CA THR A 26 -14.27 -24.28 23.02
C THR A 26 -14.43 -22.77 22.81
N TYR A 27 -15.08 -22.36 21.73
CA TYR A 27 -15.37 -20.93 21.49
C TYR A 27 -16.30 -20.33 22.55
N VAL A 28 -17.10 -21.16 23.22
CA VAL A 28 -17.97 -20.74 24.34
C VAL A 28 -17.13 -20.42 25.57
N GLU A 29 -16.17 -21.28 25.92
CA GLU A 29 -15.24 -21.04 27.02
C GLU A 29 -14.36 -19.83 26.74
N LEU A 30 -13.81 -19.72 25.53
CA LEU A 30 -13.00 -18.57 25.14
C LEU A 30 -13.79 -17.25 25.21
N SER A 31 -15.07 -17.25 24.82
CA SER A 31 -15.93 -16.06 24.94
C SER A 31 -16.13 -15.64 26.40
N LYS A 32 -16.22 -16.61 27.33
CA LYS A 32 -16.27 -16.32 28.77
C LYS A 32 -14.96 -15.72 29.27
N ASP A 33 -13.83 -16.26 28.84
CA ASP A 33 -12.49 -15.74 29.18
C ASP A 33 -12.30 -14.30 28.65
N CYS A 34 -12.91 -13.98 27.50
CA CYS A 34 -12.94 -12.62 26.96
C CYS A 34 -13.89 -11.66 27.71
N GLY A 35 -14.66 -12.13 28.70
CA GLY A 35 -15.66 -11.32 29.42
C GLY A 35 -16.99 -11.18 28.67
N GLY A 36 -17.32 -12.09 27.75
CA GLY A 36 -18.57 -12.11 26.98
C GLY A 36 -18.54 -11.26 25.71
N LYS A 37 -17.47 -10.51 25.47
CA LYS A 37 -17.22 -9.74 24.25
C LYS A 37 -15.81 -10.07 23.76
N PRO A 38 -15.59 -10.62 22.54
CA PRO A 38 -16.59 -11.03 21.55
C PRO A 38 -17.42 -12.26 21.94
N THR A 39 -18.61 -12.38 21.34
CA THR A 39 -19.48 -13.56 21.50
C THR A 39 -18.89 -14.79 20.80
N HIS A 40 -19.30 -16.01 21.20
CA HIS A 40 -18.84 -17.26 20.57
C HIS A 40 -19.04 -17.28 19.05
N LYS A 41 -20.16 -16.72 18.55
CA LYS A 41 -20.46 -16.62 17.12
C LYS A 41 -19.54 -15.64 16.41
N ALA A 42 -19.25 -14.50 17.05
CA ALA A 42 -18.30 -13.53 16.52
C ALA A 42 -16.87 -14.10 16.48
N LEU A 43 -16.44 -14.84 17.52
CA LEU A 43 -15.16 -15.55 17.53
C LEU A 43 -15.07 -16.58 16.39
N GLN A 44 -16.12 -17.37 16.19
CA GLN A 44 -16.15 -18.33 15.08
C GLN A 44 -16.10 -17.62 13.72
N GLN A 45 -16.80 -16.50 13.56
CA GLN A 45 -16.74 -15.68 12.35
C GLN A 45 -15.34 -15.11 12.10
N MET A 46 -14.68 -14.59 13.14
CA MET A 46 -13.30 -14.06 13.06
C MET A 46 -12.26 -15.11 12.68
N VAL A 47 -12.51 -16.40 12.96
CA VAL A 47 -11.62 -17.50 12.56
C VAL A 47 -11.94 -18.01 11.16
N THR A 48 -13.22 -17.99 10.76
CA THR A 48 -13.68 -18.61 9.50
C THR A 48 -13.74 -17.66 8.33
N ARG A 49 -13.81 -16.35 8.58
CA ARG A 49 -13.94 -15.32 7.56
C ARG A 49 -12.84 -14.28 7.74
N GLN A 50 -12.34 -13.80 6.63
CA GLN A 50 -11.44 -12.66 6.61
C GLN A 50 -12.13 -11.44 7.21
N LEU A 51 -11.41 -10.74 8.09
CA LEU A 51 -11.90 -9.56 8.76
C LEU A 51 -12.09 -8.40 7.77
N LYS A 52 -13.33 -7.94 7.59
CA LYS A 52 -13.65 -6.80 6.70
C LYS A 52 -13.60 -5.46 7.42
N ASN A 53 -14.05 -5.44 8.67
CA ASN A 53 -14.16 -4.24 9.49
C ASN A 53 -13.29 -4.40 10.73
N PHE A 54 -12.67 -3.30 11.15
CA PHE A 54 -11.89 -3.29 12.37
C PHE A 54 -12.79 -3.55 13.59
N PRO A 55 -12.37 -4.37 14.57
CA PRO A 55 -13.21 -4.71 15.71
C PRO A 55 -13.34 -3.55 16.70
N ASP A 56 -14.44 -3.51 17.45
CA ASP A 56 -14.65 -2.49 18.47
C ASP A 56 -13.59 -2.57 19.59
N PRO A 57 -13.28 -1.45 20.26
CA PRO A 57 -12.31 -1.42 21.37
C PRO A 57 -12.62 -2.43 22.48
N ASP A 58 -13.90 -2.62 22.82
CA ASP A 58 -14.33 -3.62 23.80
C ASP A 58 -13.99 -5.05 23.36
N THR A 59 -14.14 -5.33 22.06
CA THR A 59 -13.81 -6.64 21.46
C THR A 59 -12.31 -6.88 21.49
N ILE A 60 -11.50 -5.86 21.19
CA ILE A 60 -10.03 -5.93 21.25
C ILE A 60 -9.56 -6.20 22.68
N ARG A 61 -10.09 -5.47 23.66
CA ARG A 61 -9.80 -5.67 25.09
C ARG A 61 -10.19 -7.08 25.55
N GLY A 62 -11.34 -7.56 25.13
CA GLY A 62 -11.80 -8.90 25.45
C GLY A 62 -10.91 -9.98 24.84
N LEU A 63 -10.53 -9.85 23.56
CA LEU A 63 -9.60 -10.74 22.89
C LEU A 63 -8.23 -10.76 23.58
N ALA A 64 -7.68 -9.59 23.92
CA ALA A 64 -6.41 -9.49 24.64
C ALA A 64 -6.44 -10.26 25.96
N ARG A 65 -7.53 -10.13 26.73
CA ARG A 65 -7.75 -10.85 27.99
C ARG A 65 -7.90 -12.37 27.78
N GLY A 66 -8.78 -12.81 26.88
CA GLY A 66 -9.06 -14.23 26.69
C GLY A 66 -7.92 -15.02 26.03
N LEU A 67 -7.11 -14.34 25.21
CA LEU A 67 -5.97 -14.93 24.51
C LEU A 67 -4.63 -14.73 25.25
N ASN A 68 -4.60 -13.97 26.35
CA ASN A 68 -3.39 -13.60 27.10
C ASN A 68 -2.32 -12.97 26.19
N VAL A 69 -2.70 -11.91 25.48
CA VAL A 69 -1.81 -11.12 24.60
C VAL A 69 -2.01 -9.63 24.86
N LEU A 70 -1.07 -8.80 24.39
CA LEU A 70 -1.20 -7.35 24.51
C LEU A 70 -2.28 -6.82 23.56
N GLU A 71 -2.97 -5.77 23.97
CA GLU A 71 -3.94 -5.07 23.10
C GLU A 71 -3.27 -4.57 21.81
N SER A 72 -2.00 -4.15 21.89
CA SER A 72 -1.19 -3.75 20.73
C SER A 72 -1.01 -4.86 19.70
N ASP A 73 -0.84 -6.10 20.16
CA ASP A 73 -0.61 -7.25 19.27
C ASP A 73 -1.91 -7.62 18.55
N VAL A 74 -3.04 -7.54 19.25
CA VAL A 74 -4.37 -7.74 18.65
C VAL A 74 -4.64 -6.65 17.61
N VAL A 75 -4.32 -5.40 17.93
CA VAL A 75 -4.47 -4.26 17.01
C VAL A 75 -3.59 -4.42 15.78
N ASP A 76 -2.32 -4.79 15.92
CA ASP A 76 -1.39 -5.00 14.81
C ASP A 76 -1.90 -6.10 13.86
N VAL A 77 -2.32 -7.24 14.42
CA VAL A 77 -2.87 -8.35 13.64
C VAL A 77 -4.18 -7.96 12.95
N CYS A 78 -5.11 -7.31 13.65
CA CYS A 78 -6.37 -6.85 13.05
C CYS A 78 -6.13 -5.80 11.95
N ALA A 79 -5.15 -4.91 12.15
CA ALA A 79 -4.80 -3.88 11.18
C ALA A 79 -4.21 -4.49 9.92
N ARG A 80 -3.27 -5.43 10.05
CA ARG A 80 -2.70 -6.17 8.91
C ARG A 80 -3.76 -6.94 8.14
N GLU A 81 -4.73 -7.55 8.83
CA GLU A 81 -5.79 -8.33 8.20
C GLU A 81 -6.77 -7.47 7.39
N VAL A 82 -7.02 -6.22 7.81
CA VAL A 82 -7.79 -5.25 7.01
C VAL A 82 -6.94 -4.52 5.95
N GLY A 83 -5.67 -4.90 5.78
CA GLY A 83 -4.75 -4.33 4.79
C GLY A 83 -4.00 -3.08 5.24
N LEU A 84 -4.06 -2.71 6.51
CA LEU A 84 -3.25 -1.62 7.07
C LEU A 84 -1.84 -2.13 7.42
N ARG A 85 -0.82 -1.42 6.95
CA ARG A 85 0.57 -1.71 7.31
C ARG A 85 0.87 -1.07 8.68
N VAL A 86 1.10 -1.90 9.69
CA VAL A 86 1.40 -1.48 11.07
C VAL A 86 2.75 -2.08 11.50
N GLY A 87 3.61 -1.24 12.06
CA GLY A 87 5.00 -1.60 12.33
C GLY A 87 5.90 -1.28 11.13
N VAL A 88 6.88 -0.42 11.37
CA VAL A 88 7.75 0.16 10.35
C VAL A 88 8.76 -0.88 9.87
N GLU A 89 8.51 -1.44 8.70
CA GLU A 89 9.46 -1.52 7.59
C GLU A 89 8.65 -1.15 6.35
N LEU A 90 8.49 0.15 6.10
CA LEU A 90 8.27 0.54 4.72
C LEU A 90 9.58 0.22 4.01
N GLU A 91 9.58 -0.67 3.03
CA GLU A 91 10.75 -0.89 2.16
C GLU A 91 11.24 0.45 1.55
N ASP A 92 10.33 1.42 1.40
CA ASP A 92 10.58 2.79 0.92
C ASP A 92 10.74 3.83 2.06
N GLY A 93 10.81 3.39 3.32
CA GLY A 93 10.83 4.26 4.49
C GLY A 93 12.24 4.73 4.85
N LEU A 94 12.51 6.03 4.70
CA LEU A 94 13.74 6.63 5.22
C LEU A 94 13.63 6.87 6.74
N VAL A 95 14.34 6.07 7.54
CA VAL A 95 14.44 6.25 8.99
C VAL A 95 15.68 7.06 9.35
N LEU A 96 15.48 8.26 9.89
CA LEU A 96 16.56 9.08 10.44
C LEU A 96 16.79 8.72 11.91
N ALA A 97 17.87 7.98 12.19
CA ALA A 97 18.25 7.62 13.55
C ALA A 97 18.35 8.86 14.45
N HIS A 98 17.78 8.78 15.65
CA HIS A 98 17.78 9.84 16.66
C HIS A 98 17.09 11.16 16.28
N ALA A 99 16.43 11.29 15.12
CA ALA A 99 15.73 12.53 14.74
C ALA A 99 14.68 12.97 15.77
N ARG A 100 14.06 12.00 16.47
CA ARG A 100 13.10 12.27 17.55
C ARG A 100 13.71 12.86 18.82
N ARG A 101 15.04 12.84 18.97
CA ARG A 101 15.77 13.49 20.08
C ARG A 101 16.05 14.97 19.81
N LEU A 102 15.86 15.43 18.57
CA LEU A 102 16.05 16.83 18.22
C LEU A 102 14.94 17.70 18.83
N PRO A 103 15.17 19.01 19.04
CA PRO A 103 14.12 19.95 19.40
C PRO A 103 13.00 19.98 18.36
N ALA A 104 11.76 20.27 18.77
CA ALA A 104 10.59 20.28 17.89
C ALA A 104 10.79 21.15 16.64
N SER A 105 11.40 22.34 16.80
CA SER A 105 11.72 23.23 15.68
C SER A 105 12.62 22.58 14.63
N ALA A 106 13.60 21.78 15.04
CA ALA A 106 14.49 21.07 14.11
C ALA A 106 13.77 19.88 13.44
N GLN A 107 12.84 19.23 14.13
CA GLN A 107 11.99 18.19 13.53
C GLN A 107 11.06 18.77 12.45
N ASP A 108 10.50 19.95 12.69
CA ASP A 108 9.63 20.65 11.74
C ASP A 108 10.38 21.09 10.47
N VAL A 109 11.64 21.53 10.63
CA VAL A 109 12.52 21.85 9.50
C VAL A 109 12.81 20.59 8.68
N LEU A 110 13.17 19.47 9.32
CA LEU A 110 13.42 18.21 8.62
C LEU A 110 12.17 17.73 7.86
N ALA A 111 10.99 17.84 8.46
CA ALA A 111 9.73 17.49 7.81
C ALA A 111 9.39 18.42 6.63
N SER A 112 9.79 19.68 6.70
CA SER A 112 9.56 20.65 5.62
C SER A 112 10.52 20.43 4.45
N MET A 113 11.79 20.18 4.75
CA MET A 113 12.79 19.82 3.75
C MET A 113 12.44 18.52 3.04
N SER A 114 12.00 17.49 3.77
CA SER A 114 11.63 16.21 3.16
C SER A 114 10.47 16.37 2.17
N ARG A 115 9.45 17.17 2.52
CA ARG A 115 8.34 17.48 1.60
C ARG A 115 8.80 18.17 0.32
N GLU A 116 9.69 19.15 0.43
CA GLU A 116 10.22 19.84 -0.75
C GLU A 116 11.09 18.91 -1.62
N LEU A 117 11.94 18.07 -1.00
CA LEU A 117 12.75 17.10 -1.74
C LEU A 117 11.89 16.08 -2.49
N LEU A 118 10.82 15.56 -1.86
CA LEU A 118 9.89 14.64 -2.51
C LEU A 118 9.14 15.31 -3.67
N LYS A 119 8.76 16.58 -3.51
CA LYS A 119 8.13 17.36 -4.58
C LYS A 119 9.08 17.55 -5.77
N LEU A 120 10.33 17.90 -5.51
CA LEU A 120 11.35 18.04 -6.55
C LEU A 120 11.64 16.71 -7.26
N ASN A 121 11.65 15.60 -6.53
CA ASN A 121 11.81 14.27 -7.12
C ASN A 121 10.65 13.93 -8.06
N GLY A 122 9.41 14.16 -7.64
CA GLY A 122 8.24 13.92 -8.50
C GLY A 122 8.26 14.76 -9.78
N LEU A 123 8.73 16.01 -9.71
CA LEU A 123 8.91 16.85 -10.90
C LEU A 123 10.04 16.33 -11.82
N ALA A 124 11.13 15.80 -11.24
CA ALA A 124 12.23 15.22 -11.98
C ALA A 124 11.83 13.92 -12.70
N GLU A 125 11.05 13.06 -12.03
CA GLU A 125 10.49 11.84 -12.61
C GLU A 125 9.54 12.15 -13.76
N ALA A 126 8.60 13.09 -13.59
CA ALA A 126 7.71 13.54 -14.67
C ALA A 126 8.47 14.11 -15.87
N ALA A 127 9.55 14.86 -15.63
CA ALA A 127 10.42 15.38 -16.68
C ALA A 127 11.22 14.28 -17.39
N ALA A 128 11.61 13.22 -16.68
CA ALA A 128 12.28 12.05 -17.24
C ALA A 128 11.33 11.22 -18.12
N GLU A 129 10.09 11.03 -17.69
CA GLU A 129 9.04 10.34 -18.46
C GLU A 129 8.68 11.11 -19.74
N ALA A 130 8.56 12.44 -19.67
CA ALA A 130 8.31 13.29 -20.84
C ALA A 130 9.45 13.22 -21.87
N LYS A 131 10.71 13.13 -21.42
CA LYS A 131 11.89 12.96 -22.29
C LYS A 131 11.99 11.54 -22.88
N ALA A 132 11.47 10.54 -22.19
CA ALA A 132 11.41 9.17 -22.71
C ALA A 132 10.39 9.05 -23.85
N THR A 133 9.25 9.75 -23.78
CA THR A 133 8.23 9.78 -24.83
C THR A 133 8.65 10.57 -26.08
N THR A 134 9.48 11.61 -25.93
CA THR A 134 9.99 12.40 -27.08
C THR A 134 11.15 11.75 -27.83
N LYS A 135 11.78 10.69 -27.30
CA LYS A 135 12.82 9.92 -27.99
C LYS A 135 12.28 8.86 -28.96
N THR A 136 11.03 8.98 -29.41
CA THR A 136 10.44 8.05 -30.38
C THR A 136 10.83 8.44 -31.80
N LYS A 137 11.96 7.85 -32.25
CA LYS A 137 12.53 7.76 -33.61
C LYS A 137 12.87 9.06 -34.37
N PRO A 138 14.12 9.26 -34.82
CA PRO A 138 14.37 10.21 -35.90
C PRO A 138 13.67 9.69 -37.16
N VAL A 139 12.76 10.49 -37.74
CA VAL A 139 12.13 10.18 -39.03
C VAL A 139 13.25 10.08 -40.07
N THR A 140 13.39 8.90 -40.65
CA THR A 140 14.45 8.60 -41.62
C THR A 140 14.01 9.02 -43.02
N ARG A 141 14.97 9.33 -43.89
CA ARG A 141 14.72 9.82 -45.27
C ARG A 141 13.85 8.86 -46.10
N ASP A 142 13.82 7.58 -45.73
CA ASP A 142 13.01 6.53 -46.36
C ASP A 142 11.52 6.62 -46.00
N ASP A 143 11.17 7.20 -44.86
CA ASP A 143 9.77 7.39 -44.44
C ASP A 143 9.07 8.43 -45.34
N TYR A 144 9.80 9.44 -45.81
CA TYR A 144 9.30 10.42 -46.79
C TYR A 144 8.99 9.80 -48.15
N ARG A 145 9.77 8.79 -48.56
CA ARG A 145 9.54 8.09 -49.84
C ARG A 145 8.29 7.22 -49.77
N LEU A 146 8.02 6.59 -48.63
CA LEU A 146 6.83 5.77 -48.41
C LEU A 146 5.53 6.59 -48.34
N ALA A 147 5.60 7.83 -47.83
CA ALA A 147 4.48 8.77 -47.82
C ALA A 147 4.15 9.33 -49.21
N ALA A 148 5.19 9.57 -50.05
CA ALA A 148 5.00 10.02 -51.42
C ALA A 148 4.38 8.93 -52.32
N ASP A 149 4.71 7.65 -52.09
CA ASP A 149 4.22 6.53 -52.89
C ASP A 149 2.77 6.12 -52.54
N LYS A 150 2.33 6.41 -51.31
CA LYS A 150 0.95 6.13 -50.85
C LYS A 150 -0.08 7.19 -51.21
N GLY A 151 0.32 8.30 -51.84
CA GLY A 151 -0.62 9.30 -52.36
C GLY A 151 -1.54 9.92 -51.30
N GLU A 152 -1.04 10.18 -50.09
CA GLU A 152 -1.80 10.97 -49.11
C GLU A 152 -1.85 12.44 -49.57
N LYS A 153 -2.98 12.80 -50.20
CA LYS A 153 -3.35 14.19 -50.50
C LYS A 153 -3.62 14.93 -49.19
N GLY A 154 -2.67 15.75 -48.75
CA GLY A 154 -2.92 16.63 -47.60
C GLY A 154 -1.82 17.60 -47.17
N MET A 155 -0.67 17.67 -47.84
CA MET A 155 0.36 18.65 -47.49
C MET A 155 0.53 19.65 -48.64
N SER A 156 -0.10 20.82 -48.52
CA SER A 156 0.18 21.97 -49.36
C SER A 156 1.58 22.51 -49.06
N PHE A 157 2.39 22.64 -50.11
CA PHE A 157 3.64 23.38 -50.08
C PHE A 157 3.32 24.87 -50.19
N ASP A 158 3.16 25.54 -49.05
CA ASP A 158 3.38 26.98 -48.99
C ASP A 158 4.78 27.19 -48.45
N THR A 159 5.74 27.34 -49.36
CA THR A 159 7.05 27.90 -49.04
C THR A 159 7.34 28.95 -50.09
N GLU A 160 6.95 30.19 -49.80
CA GLU A 160 7.59 31.36 -50.40
C GLU A 160 9.07 31.30 -50.05
N VAL A 161 9.92 31.27 -51.08
CA VAL A 161 11.36 31.48 -50.96
C VAL A 161 11.67 32.68 -51.83
N ASP A 162 11.95 33.82 -51.19
CA ASP A 162 12.45 35.02 -51.86
C ASP A 162 13.79 34.73 -52.55
N PRO A 163 14.00 35.21 -53.79
CA PRO A 163 15.31 35.19 -54.41
C PRO A 163 16.13 36.44 -54.02
N ASP A 164 17.44 36.23 -53.84
CA ASP A 164 18.46 37.23 -53.49
C ASP A 164 18.49 38.49 -54.40
#